data_AF-A0A914ZBL9-F1
#
_entry.id   AF-A0A914ZBL9-F1
#
_cell.length_a   1.000
_cell.length_b   1.000
_cell.length_c   1.000
_cell.angle_alpha   90.00
_cell.angle_beta   90.00
_cell.angle_gamma   90.00
#
_symmetry.space_group_name_H-M   'P 1'
#
loop_
_entity.id
_entity.type
_entity.pdbx_description
1 polymer ?
#
loop_
_entity_poly.entity_id
_entity_poly.type
_entity_poly.pdbx_seq_one_letter_code
_entity_poly.pdbx_strand_id
1 'polypeptide(L)'
;MRDVTSGQSIKGTIRYMILAVLSFLNLDKFKDIQSDIELSGTPVCEGIVSGIARVAKTLEEASLTQPGEILITRYTDIGWSPIFPIINGLVTEIGGLLSHGSVVAREYGLPCIIAVADATDIFHTV
;
A
#
# COMPACT_ATOMS: atom_id res chain seq x y z
N MET A 1 10.15 31.03 -13.64
CA MET A 1 10.57 30.15 -14.75
C MET A 1 11.58 29.16 -14.17
N ARG A 2 11.15 27.98 -13.74
CA ARG A 2 12.06 26.91 -13.30
C ARG A 2 11.75 25.67 -14.09
N ASP A 3 12.75 25.24 -14.84
CA ASP A 3 12.81 24.04 -15.66
C ASP A 3 12.53 22.78 -14.83
N VAL A 4 11.73 21.88 -15.41
CA VAL A 4 11.56 20.49 -14.96
C VAL A 4 12.27 19.61 -16.00
N THR A 5 13.58 19.48 -15.87
CA THR A 5 14.36 18.48 -16.61
C THR A 5 14.42 17.15 -15.86
N SER A 6 14.40 16.07 -16.65
CA SER A 6 14.94 14.72 -16.40
C SER A 6 14.19 13.77 -15.46
N GLY A 7 13.23 13.02 -16.01
CA GLY A 7 13.52 11.69 -16.58
C GLY A 7 14.23 10.63 -15.72
N GLN A 8 14.01 10.56 -14.41
CA GLN A 8 14.45 9.41 -13.61
C GLN A 8 13.27 8.47 -13.33
N SER A 9 13.26 7.35 -14.04
CA SER A 9 12.48 6.15 -13.72
C SER A 9 12.74 5.76 -12.27
N ILE A 10 11.76 6.03 -11.40
CA ILE A 10 11.80 5.70 -9.98
C ILE A 10 11.66 4.18 -9.88
N LYS A 11 12.76 3.45 -10.01
CA LYS A 11 12.83 2.04 -9.63
C LYS A 11 12.83 1.96 -8.10
N GLY A 12 11.68 2.28 -7.51
CA GLY A 12 11.44 2.23 -6.07
C GLY A 12 11.36 0.78 -5.61
N THR A 13 12.33 0.34 -4.82
CA THR A 13 12.23 -0.88 -4.02
C THR A 13 11.34 -0.57 -2.83
N ILE A 14 10.10 -1.08 -2.79
CA ILE A 14 9.08 -0.61 -1.85
C ILE A 14 9.11 -1.44 -0.57
N ARG A 15 10.04 -1.06 0.31
CA ARG A 15 10.01 -1.44 1.72
C ARG A 15 9.00 -0.58 2.47
N TYR A 16 7.69 -0.80 2.29
CA TYR A 16 6.68 -0.03 3.01
C TYR A 16 5.48 -0.85 3.47
N MET A 17 5.43 -1.00 4.79
CA MET A 17 4.21 -1.06 5.59
C MET A 17 4.44 -0.54 7.02
N ILE A 18 5.57 0.13 7.26
CA ILE A 18 6.16 0.19 8.59
C ILE A 18 5.77 1.44 9.38
N LEU A 19 5.25 2.53 8.81
CA LEU A 19 5.20 3.80 9.56
C LEU A 19 3.84 4.18 10.19
N ALA A 20 2.70 3.78 9.62
CA ALA A 20 1.40 4.13 10.22
C ALA A 20 1.13 3.39 11.55
N VAL A 21 1.74 2.22 11.75
CA VAL A 21 1.61 1.43 12.99
C VAL A 21 2.62 1.88 14.06
N LEU A 22 3.79 2.39 13.67
CA LEU A 22 4.84 2.77 14.62
C LEU A 22 4.55 4.07 15.37
N SER A 23 3.84 5.03 14.76
CA SER A 23 3.42 6.24 15.49
C SER A 23 2.37 5.94 16.58
N PHE A 24 1.68 4.80 16.50
CA PHE A 24 0.68 4.40 17.49
C PHE A 24 1.26 3.50 18.61
N LEU A 25 2.32 2.71 18.33
CA LEU A 25 2.82 1.68 19.26
C LEU A 25 4.12 2.01 20.01
N ASN A 26 4.73 3.20 19.81
CA ASN A 26 5.89 3.65 20.61
C ASN A 26 7.05 2.62 20.66
N LEU A 27 7.34 1.99 19.52
CA LEU A 27 8.37 0.96 19.38
C LEU A 27 9.69 1.57 18.89
N ASP A 28 10.65 1.75 19.80
CA ASP A 28 11.98 2.32 19.53
C ASP A 28 12.87 1.52 18.55
N LYS A 29 12.44 0.32 18.13
CA LYS A 29 13.26 -0.62 17.34
C LYS A 29 13.44 -0.28 15.85
N PHE A 30 12.79 0.77 15.33
CA PHE A 30 12.76 1.06 13.89
C PHE A 30 13.03 2.54 13.53
N LYS A 31 13.60 3.31 14.47
CA LYS A 31 13.88 4.76 14.35
C LYS A 31 14.86 5.15 13.23
N ASP A 32 15.67 4.21 12.73
CA ASP A 32 16.73 4.49 11.74
C ASP A 32 16.35 4.13 10.29
N ILE A 33 15.07 3.88 10.00
CA ILE A 33 14.61 3.67 8.62
C ILE A 33 14.40 5.03 7.96
N GLN A 34 15.40 5.48 7.20
CA GLN A 34 15.30 6.72 6.44
C GLN A 34 14.43 6.52 5.20
N SER A 35 13.20 7.00 5.25
CA SER A 35 12.22 6.95 4.15
C SER A 35 12.13 8.29 3.45
N ASP A 36 12.26 8.30 2.12
CA ASP A 36 12.05 9.52 1.31
C ASP A 36 10.56 9.93 1.22
N ILE A 37 9.64 8.99 1.49
CA ILE A 37 8.17 9.20 1.41
C ILE A 37 7.51 8.48 2.58
N GLU A 38 6.66 9.19 3.33
CA GLU A 38 5.84 8.66 4.41
C GLU A 38 4.36 8.78 4.06
N LEU A 39 3.62 7.68 4.21
CA LEU A 39 2.17 7.65 4.01
C LEU A 39 1.46 7.56 5.36
N SER A 40 0.42 8.37 5.53
CA SER A 40 -0.46 8.32 6.69
C SER A 40 -1.84 7.83 6.30
N GLY A 41 -2.41 6.95 7.12
CA GLY A 41 -3.72 6.37 6.93
C GLY A 41 -4.16 5.60 8.17
N THR A 42 -5.32 4.94 8.07
CA THR A 42 -5.87 4.15 9.16
C THR A 42 -5.43 2.69 9.04
N PRO A 43 -4.70 2.14 10.03
CA PRO A 43 -4.34 0.72 10.02
C PRO A 43 -5.59 -0.14 10.27
N VAL A 44 -5.74 -1.21 9.48
CA VAL A 44 -6.86 -2.16 9.61
C VAL A 44 -6.38 -3.51 10.13
N CYS A 45 -5.27 -3.99 9.58
CA CYS A 45 -4.62 -5.23 9.94
C CYS A 45 -3.13 -4.95 10.15
N GLU A 46 -2.62 -5.28 11.32
CA GLU A 46 -1.24 -5.03 11.70
C GLU A 46 -0.30 -6.04 11.03
N GLY A 47 0.89 -5.58 10.67
CA GLY A 47 1.95 -6.44 10.17
C GLY A 47 3.09 -5.62 9.59
N ILE A 48 4.15 -6.31 9.18
CA ILE A 48 5.32 -5.71 8.54
C ILE A 48 5.69 -6.58 7.33
N VAL A 49 5.73 -5.97 6.16
CA VAL A 49 6.03 -6.61 4.87
C VAL A 49 6.78 -5.62 3.99
N SER A 50 7.46 -6.18 3.01
CA SER A 50 8.18 -5.45 1.97
C SER A 50 7.95 -6.15 0.64
N GLY A 51 7.77 -5.38 -0.43
CA GLY A 51 7.48 -5.93 -1.75
C GLY A 51 7.61 -4.88 -2.85
N ILE A 52 7.31 -5.25 -4.08
CA ILE A 52 7.18 -4.28 -5.18
C ILE A 52 5.78 -3.67 -5.06
N ALA A 53 5.62 -2.34 -5.17
CA ALA A 53 4.27 -1.80 -5.26
C ALA A 53 3.71 -1.98 -6.66
N ARG A 54 2.46 -2.44 -6.66
CA ARG A 54 1.59 -2.47 -7.82
C ARG A 54 0.50 -1.44 -7.58
N VAL A 55 0.57 -0.31 -8.26
CA VAL A 55 -0.57 0.60 -8.39
C VAL A 55 -1.51 0.03 -9.43
N ALA A 56 -2.74 -0.26 -9.00
CA ALA A 56 -3.83 -0.70 -9.85
C ALA A 56 -5.07 0.13 -9.54
N LYS A 57 -5.54 0.91 -10.52
CA LYS A 57 -6.76 1.72 -10.45
C LYS A 57 -7.98 0.94 -10.93
N THR A 58 -7.78 -0.15 -11.68
CA THR A 58 -8.85 -1.04 -12.16
C THR A 58 -8.57 -2.52 -11.85
N LEU A 59 -9.58 -3.37 -11.97
CA LEU A 59 -9.44 -4.82 -11.80
C LEU A 59 -8.56 -5.45 -12.89
N GLU A 60 -8.59 -4.92 -14.12
CA GLU A 60 -7.71 -5.38 -15.19
C GLU A 60 -6.25 -5.13 -14.84
N GLU A 61 -5.92 -3.95 -14.30
CA GLU A 61 -4.57 -3.66 -13.82
C GLU A 61 -4.20 -4.55 -12.62
N ALA A 62 -5.15 -4.77 -11.72
CA ALA A 62 -4.95 -5.64 -10.56
C ALA A 62 -4.72 -7.10 -10.96
N SER A 63 -5.26 -7.56 -12.09
CA SER A 63 -5.04 -8.92 -12.60
C SER A 63 -3.59 -9.18 -13.02
N LEU A 64 -2.80 -8.12 -13.24
CA LEU A 64 -1.37 -8.20 -13.55
C LEU A 64 -0.49 -8.31 -12.30
N THR A 65 -1.09 -8.19 -11.11
CA THR A 65 -0.38 -8.26 -9.82
C THR A 65 0.34 -9.59 -9.70
N GLN A 66 1.63 -9.52 -9.35
CA GLN A 66 2.44 -10.70 -9.13
C GLN A 66 2.39 -11.13 -7.65
N PRO A 67 2.59 -12.43 -7.36
CA PRO A 67 2.66 -12.90 -6.00
C PRO A 67 3.73 -12.17 -5.18
N GLY A 68 3.35 -11.73 -3.97
CA GLY A 68 4.21 -11.04 -3.02
C GLY A 68 4.32 -9.52 -3.22
N GLU A 69 3.64 -8.96 -4.23
CA GLU A 69 3.55 -7.51 -4.41
C GLU A 69 2.66 -6.84 -3.34
N ILE A 70 2.83 -5.54 -3.17
CA ILE A 70 1.98 -4.69 -2.33
C ILE A 70 1.02 -3.95 -3.25
N LEU A 71 -0.27 -4.19 -3.08
CA LEU A 71 -1.30 -3.59 -3.91
C LEU A 71 -1.66 -2.21 -3.39
N ILE A 72 -1.63 -1.22 -4.28
CA ILE A 72 -2.04 0.16 -4.03
C ILE A 72 -3.19 0.47 -4.98
N THR A 73 -4.36 0.79 -4.43
CA THR A 73 -5.56 1.10 -5.22
C THR A 73 -6.34 2.26 -4.61
N ARG A 74 -7.31 2.79 -5.35
CA ARG A 74 -8.23 3.80 -4.81
C ARG A 74 -9.22 3.18 -3.84
N TYR A 75 -9.84 2.08 -4.23
CA TYR A 75 -10.84 1.39 -3.43
C TYR A 75 -10.90 -0.08 -3.84
N THR A 76 -11.56 -0.90 -3.03
CA THR A 76 -11.78 -2.31 -3.31
C THR A 76 -13.26 -2.65 -3.16
N ASP A 77 -13.74 -3.54 -4.00
CA ASP A 77 -15.05 -4.20 -3.90
C ASP A 77 -14.88 -5.73 -3.97
N ILE A 78 -16.00 -6.47 -4.04
CA ILE A 78 -16.03 -7.93 -4.06
C ILE A 78 -15.21 -8.52 -5.21
N GLY A 79 -15.09 -7.81 -6.34
CA GLY A 79 -14.32 -8.25 -7.49
C GLY A 79 -12.82 -8.37 -7.23
N TRP A 80 -12.30 -7.70 -6.19
CA TRP A 80 -10.89 -7.70 -5.84
C TRP A 80 -10.47 -8.91 -5.01
N SER A 81 -11.43 -9.63 -4.40
CA SER A 81 -11.17 -10.77 -3.51
C SER A 81 -10.19 -11.81 -4.06
N PRO A 82 -10.19 -12.17 -5.36
CA PRO A 82 -9.22 -13.13 -5.91
C PRO A 82 -7.75 -12.66 -5.85
N ILE A 83 -7.50 -11.35 -5.71
CA ILE A 83 -6.15 -10.77 -5.66
C ILE A 83 -5.56 -10.81 -4.24
N PHE A 84 -6.41 -10.81 -3.20
CA PHE A 84 -5.97 -10.74 -1.80
C PHE A 84 -5.03 -11.88 -1.38
N PRO A 85 -5.26 -13.14 -1.79
CA PRO A 85 -4.37 -14.25 -1.39
C PRO A 85 -2.96 -14.20 -1.98
N ILE A 86 -2.74 -13.44 -3.07
CA ILE A 86 -1.44 -13.39 -3.75
C ILE A 86 -0.59 -12.20 -3.33
N ILE A 87 -1.17 -11.17 -2.70
CA ILE A 87 -0.46 -9.96 -2.29
C ILE A 87 0.07 -10.09 -0.86
N ASN A 88 1.15 -9.37 -0.57
CA ASN A 88 1.73 -9.31 0.79
C ASN A 88 1.23 -8.12 1.60
N GLY A 89 0.65 -7.11 0.96
CA GLY A 89 0.08 -5.95 1.64
C GLY A 89 -0.92 -5.19 0.78
N LEU A 90 -1.78 -4.41 1.43
CA LEU A 90 -2.82 -3.60 0.78
C LEU A 90 -2.78 -2.15 1.28
N VAL A 91 -2.85 -1.21 0.34
CA VAL A 91 -3.00 0.23 0.58
C VAL A 91 -4.20 0.73 -0.22
N THR A 92 -5.15 1.41 0.43
CA THR A 92 -6.27 2.06 -0.27
C THR A 92 -6.41 3.54 0.04
N GLU A 93 -6.76 4.33 -0.96
CA GLU A 93 -7.06 5.77 -0.77
C GLU A 93 -8.41 6.01 -0.08
N ILE A 94 -9.38 5.15 -0.39
CA ILE A 94 -10.75 5.23 0.10
C ILE A 94 -11.07 3.90 0.79
N GLY A 95 -11.66 3.99 1.98
CA GLY A 95 -12.07 2.83 2.75
C GLY A 95 -12.45 3.22 4.16
N GLY A 96 -13.27 2.40 4.80
CA GLY A 96 -13.61 2.52 6.22
C GLY A 96 -13.20 1.26 6.97
N LEU A 97 -13.20 1.29 8.30
CA LEU A 97 -12.81 0.12 9.11
C LEU A 97 -13.67 -1.14 8.86
N LEU A 98 -14.86 -0.96 8.27
CA LEU A 98 -15.82 -2.00 7.93
C LEU A 98 -16.03 -2.17 6.41
N SER A 99 -15.23 -1.50 5.57
CA SER A 99 -15.34 -1.71 4.12
C SER A 99 -14.89 -3.11 3.72
N HIS A 100 -15.31 -3.55 2.53
CA HIS A 100 -14.98 -4.86 1.99
C HIS A 100 -13.49 -5.20 2.12
N GLY A 101 -12.59 -4.36 1.59
CA GLY A 101 -11.14 -4.60 1.69
C GLY A 101 -10.61 -4.67 3.11
N SER A 102 -11.25 -3.98 4.06
CA SER A 102 -10.85 -3.98 5.47
C SER A 102 -11.21 -5.28 6.18
N VAL A 103 -12.41 -5.80 5.91
CA VAL A 103 -12.88 -7.08 6.45
C VAL A 103 -12.04 -8.20 5.87
N VAL A 104 -11.91 -8.24 4.54
CA VAL A 104 -11.15 -9.28 3.84
C VAL A 104 -9.67 -9.26 4.27
N ALA A 105 -9.03 -8.08 4.38
CA ALA A 105 -7.66 -8.00 4.85
C ALA A 105 -7.45 -8.67 6.22
N ARG A 106 -8.39 -8.48 7.17
CA ARG A 106 -8.32 -9.13 8.48
C ARG A 106 -8.50 -10.64 8.41
N GLU A 107 -9.41 -11.12 7.56
CA GLU A 107 -9.65 -12.55 7.38
C GLU A 107 -8.40 -13.29 6.87
N TYR A 108 -7.65 -12.66 5.97
CA TYR A 108 -6.40 -13.19 5.43
C TYR A 108 -5.17 -12.90 6.31
N GLY A 109 -5.32 -12.14 7.40
CA GLY A 109 -4.18 -11.60 8.14
C GLY A 109 -3.26 -10.75 7.25
N LEU A 110 -3.82 -10.19 6.17
CA LEU A 110 -3.13 -9.38 5.19
C LEU A 110 -2.95 -7.99 5.77
N PRO A 111 -1.71 -7.57 6.00
CA PRO A 111 -1.50 -6.26 6.56
C PRO A 111 -1.97 -5.14 5.64
N CYS A 112 -2.69 -4.18 6.22
CA CYS A 112 -3.52 -3.27 5.44
C CYS A 112 -3.66 -1.90 6.09
N ILE A 113 -3.52 -0.87 5.27
CA ILE A 113 -3.80 0.53 5.61
C ILE A 113 -4.79 1.12 4.61
N ILE A 114 -5.79 1.83 5.12
CA ILE A 114 -6.82 2.49 4.31
C ILE A 114 -6.79 4.00 4.54
N ALA A 115 -7.56 4.73 3.74
CA ALA A 115 -7.67 6.19 3.85
C ALA A 115 -6.32 6.91 3.69
N VAL A 116 -5.46 6.39 2.80
CA VAL A 116 -4.18 7.00 2.47
C VAL A 116 -4.37 7.94 1.28
N ALA A 117 -4.44 9.23 1.52
CA ALA A 117 -4.63 10.21 0.45
C ALA A 117 -3.53 10.12 -0.62
N ASP A 118 -3.94 10.25 -1.88
CA ASP A 118 -3.08 10.35 -3.06
C ASP A 118 -2.11 9.16 -3.27
N ALA A 119 -2.34 8.01 -2.64
CA ALA A 119 -1.46 6.85 -2.72
C ALA A 119 -1.22 6.38 -4.17
N THR A 120 -2.23 6.44 -5.02
CA THR A 120 -2.12 6.02 -6.44
C THR A 120 -1.42 7.02 -7.34
N ASP A 121 -1.19 8.24 -6.86
CA ASP A 121 -0.51 9.31 -7.59
C ASP A 121 0.93 9.52 -7.08
N ILE A 122 1.20 9.19 -5.80
CA ILE A 122 2.54 9.17 -5.20
C ILE A 122 3.36 7.98 -5.72
N PHE A 123 2.72 6.82 -5.91
CA PHE A 123 3.39 5.60 -6.35
C PHE A 123 3.26 5.41 -7.86
N HIS A 124 4.29 4.81 -8.45
CA HIS A 124 4.28 4.40 -9.84
C HIS A 124 4.64 2.92 -9.96
N THR A 125 3.82 2.21 -10.70
CA THR A 125 4.08 0.83 -11.10
C THR A 125 5.18 0.82 -12.18
N VAL A 126 6.15 -0.09 -12.04
CA VAL A 126 7.20 -0.34 -13.04
C VAL A 126 6.79 -1.34 -14.11
#